data_AF-A0A5B8VF50-F1
#
_entry.id   AF-A0A5B8VF50-F1
#
_cell.length_a   1.000
_cell.length_b   1.000
_cell.length_c   1.000
_cell.angle_alpha   90.00
_cell.angle_beta   90.00
_cell.angle_gamma   90.00
#
_symmetry.space_group_name_H-M   'P 1'
#
loop_
_entity.id
_entity.type
_entity.pdbx_description
1 polymer ?
#
loop_
_entity_poly.entity_id
_entity_poly.type
_entity_poly.pdbx_seq_one_letter_code
_entity_poly.pdbx_strand_id
1 'polypeptide(L)'
;MVNRLIELSLRNRLIVVIVAMGLLGWGIYNIQRNPVDAIPDLSENQVIVFTEWMGQSPQIIEDQVTYPLVSNLQGVPKVKNIRGTSMFGMSFVYVVFDDDVDIYWARTRVLERLSYAQRLLPQGVTPTLGPDGTGVGHIFWYHLDAPKIDLGEQRALQDWYVKFALQTVPGVAEVASFGGFERQYQLVIDPVKLQFYNLSMMDIMNKVKANNNDVGGRKFEMSNMAYIIRGLGYIKNVGDIENIALGNNNGIPVRVKDIGTVQMGPDLRLGIFDANGEGEVVGGIVVMRYGENADKVISDVKKKMGDIQKGLPEGVGFKIDYDRSELIEAAIANIKDKLIEEISIVCIIVIVFLLHWRSALSIIIQIPITIAISFILLNAFGLSSNIMSLTGIALAIGVIVDNGIIMSENAYRNLSEWQNSNDPG
;
A
#
# COMPACT_ATOMS: atom_id res chain seq x y z
N MET A 1 30.10 11.07 -40.58
CA MET A 1 28.95 11.50 -39.75
C MET A 1 29.40 12.03 -38.39
N VAL A 2 30.17 11.28 -37.62
CA VAL A 2 30.71 11.71 -36.31
C VAL A 2 31.53 13.00 -36.39
N ASN A 3 32.48 13.10 -37.33
CA ASN A 3 33.28 14.32 -37.52
C ASN A 3 32.43 15.58 -37.76
N ARG A 4 31.30 15.43 -38.47
CA ARG A 4 30.37 16.54 -38.77
C ARG A 4 29.61 17.00 -37.53
N LEU A 5 29.29 16.09 -36.60
CA LEU A 5 28.70 16.43 -35.30
C LEU A 5 29.72 17.16 -34.42
N ILE A 6 30.97 16.70 -34.39
CA ILE A 6 32.06 17.36 -33.65
C ILE A 6 32.29 18.77 -34.20
N GLU A 7 32.39 18.92 -35.52
CA GLU A 7 32.56 20.22 -36.19
C GLU A 7 31.41 21.18 -35.88
N LEU A 8 30.16 20.70 -35.92
CA LEU A 8 28.97 21.49 -35.62
C LEU A 8 28.91 21.90 -34.14
N SER A 9 29.33 21.03 -33.22
CA SER A 9 29.44 21.33 -31.79
C SER A 9 30.53 22.37 -31.51
N LEU A 10 31.68 22.26 -32.17
CA LEU A 10 32.79 23.23 -32.02
C LEU A 10 32.41 24.61 -32.57
N ARG A 11 31.72 24.67 -33.72
CA ARG A 11 31.26 25.93 -34.31
C ARG A 11 30.22 26.65 -33.44
N ASN A 12 29.40 25.88 -32.71
CA ASN A 12 28.31 26.39 -31.88
C ASN A 12 28.57 26.27 -30.37
N ARG A 13 29.81 26.51 -29.93
CA ARG A 13 30.25 26.35 -28.53
C ARG A 13 29.30 26.95 -27.48
N LEU A 14 28.75 28.14 -27.74
CA LEU A 14 27.88 28.85 -26.80
C LEU A 14 26.53 28.15 -26.66
N ILE A 15 26.00 27.61 -27.76
CA ILE A 15 24.75 26.84 -27.75
C ILE A 15 24.95 25.54 -26.97
N VAL A 16 26.06 24.82 -27.19
CA VAL A 16 26.36 23.57 -26.47
C VAL A 16 26.44 23.80 -24.97
N VAL A 17 27.11 24.87 -24.52
CA VAL A 17 27.20 25.22 -23.10
C VAL A 17 25.83 25.57 -22.52
N ILE A 18 25.00 26.33 -23.24
CA ILE A 18 23.62 26.63 -22.80
C ILE A 18 22.79 25.35 -22.66
N VAL A 19 22.88 24.44 -23.62
CA VAL A 19 22.17 23.15 -23.57
C VAL A 19 22.66 22.33 -22.38
N ALA A 20 23.98 22.24 -22.15
CA ALA A 20 24.54 21.52 -21.02
C ALA A 20 24.08 22.10 -19.67
N MET A 21 24.08 23.43 -19.53
CA MET A 21 23.56 24.10 -18.32
C MET A 21 22.05 23.87 -18.15
N GLY A 22 21.29 23.91 -19.24
CA GLY A 22 19.86 23.61 -19.23
C GLY A 22 19.56 22.18 -18.78
N LEU A 23 20.32 21.20 -19.30
CA LEU A 23 20.23 19.80 -18.90
C LEU A 23 20.62 19.60 -17.44
N LEU A 24 21.68 20.28 -16.96
CA LEU A 24 22.09 20.21 -15.56
C LEU A 24 21.02 20.78 -14.63
N GLY A 25 20.46 21.95 -14.94
CA GLY A 25 19.36 22.54 -14.17
C GLY A 25 18.10 21.67 -14.18
N TRP A 26 17.74 21.12 -15.34
CA TRP A 26 16.60 20.22 -15.45
C TRP A 26 16.83 18.89 -14.73
N GLY A 27 18.04 18.34 -14.75
CA GLY A 27 18.37 17.12 -14.02
C GLY A 27 18.36 17.30 -12.51
N ILE A 28 18.88 18.42 -11.99
CA ILE A 28 18.77 18.76 -10.56
C ILE A 28 17.31 18.81 -10.11
N TYR A 29 16.44 19.41 -10.92
CA TYR A 29 15.00 19.42 -10.66
C TYR A 29 14.39 18.01 -10.64
N ASN A 30 14.84 17.13 -11.53
CA ASN A 30 14.38 15.74 -11.60
C ASN A 30 14.87 14.90 -10.42
N ILE A 31 16.11 15.10 -9.96
CA ILE A 31 16.69 14.44 -8.77
C ILE A 31 15.78 14.63 -7.54
N GLN A 32 15.26 15.84 -7.34
CA GLN A 32 14.44 16.15 -6.16
C GLN A 32 13.02 15.56 -6.21
N ARG A 33 12.55 15.13 -7.38
CA ARG A 33 11.18 14.62 -7.58
C ARG A 33 11.10 13.13 -7.85
N ASN A 34 12.22 12.51 -8.18
CA ASN A 34 12.24 11.10 -8.48
C ASN A 34 11.84 10.30 -7.22
N PRO A 35 10.92 9.33 -7.34
CA PRO A 35 10.49 8.55 -6.20
C PRO A 35 11.64 7.70 -5.67
N VAL A 36 11.76 7.58 -4.35
CA VAL A 36 12.88 6.91 -3.72
C VAL A 36 12.40 5.68 -2.97
N ASP A 37 13.12 4.58 -3.14
CA ASP A 37 12.88 3.32 -2.45
C ASP A 37 14.20 2.57 -2.23
N ALA A 38 14.23 1.58 -1.35
CA ALA A 38 15.42 0.78 -1.11
C ALA A 38 15.69 -0.19 -2.27
N ILE A 39 14.63 -0.78 -2.82
CA ILE A 39 14.66 -1.77 -3.89
C ILE A 39 13.60 -1.43 -4.94
N PRO A 40 13.74 -1.87 -6.21
CA PRO A 40 12.63 -1.77 -7.15
C PRO A 40 11.48 -2.68 -6.72
N ASP A 41 10.27 -2.33 -7.16
CA ASP A 41 9.13 -3.21 -7.03
C ASP A 41 9.31 -4.45 -7.93
N LEU A 42 9.42 -5.62 -7.29
CA LEU A 42 9.56 -6.93 -7.94
C LEU A 42 8.25 -7.74 -7.86
N SER A 43 7.14 -7.12 -7.45
CA SER A 43 5.87 -7.81 -7.29
C SER A 43 5.24 -8.17 -8.65
N GLU A 44 4.54 -9.31 -8.67
CA GLU A 44 3.73 -9.70 -9.82
C GLU A 44 2.59 -8.70 -10.02
N ASN A 45 2.33 -8.33 -11.28
CA ASN A 45 1.17 -7.53 -11.64
C ASN A 45 -0.11 -8.38 -11.46
N GLN A 46 -0.74 -8.25 -10.29
CA GLN A 46 -1.86 -9.10 -9.91
C GLN A 46 -3.05 -8.30 -9.38
N VAL A 47 -4.25 -8.82 -9.66
CA VAL A 47 -5.50 -8.34 -9.10
C VAL A 47 -6.07 -9.41 -8.19
N ILE A 48 -6.27 -9.05 -6.92
CA ILE A 48 -6.84 -9.93 -5.91
C ILE A 48 -8.37 -9.79 -5.95
N VAL A 49 -9.06 -10.92 -5.97
CA VAL A 49 -10.50 -11.00 -5.75
C VAL A 49 -10.70 -11.77 -4.44
N PHE A 50 -11.33 -11.11 -3.48
CA PHE A 50 -11.63 -11.67 -2.18
C PHE A 50 -13.13 -11.93 -2.07
N THR A 51 -13.52 -13.10 -1.55
CA THR A 51 -14.93 -13.43 -1.34
C THR A 51 -15.10 -14.10 0.01
N GLU A 52 -15.98 -13.55 0.83
CA GLU A 52 -16.30 -14.06 2.15
C GLU A 52 -17.63 -14.82 2.13
N TRP A 53 -17.64 -16.04 2.68
CA TRP A 53 -18.83 -16.84 2.92
C TRP A 53 -18.68 -17.68 4.19
N MET A 54 -18.72 -16.99 5.33
CA MET A 54 -18.45 -17.56 6.66
C MET A 54 -19.28 -18.80 6.99
N GLY A 55 -18.65 -19.73 7.72
CA GLY A 55 -19.26 -20.98 8.19
C GLY A 55 -19.24 -22.14 7.19
N GLN A 56 -18.70 -21.95 5.98
CA GLN A 56 -18.55 -23.01 4.98
C GLN A 56 -17.19 -23.69 5.04
N SER A 57 -17.18 -24.99 4.75
CA SER A 57 -15.93 -25.76 4.65
C SER A 57 -15.12 -25.37 3.42
N PRO A 58 -13.77 -25.53 3.43
CA PRO A 58 -12.92 -25.21 2.30
C PRO A 58 -13.35 -25.87 0.99
N GLN A 59 -13.85 -27.11 1.03
CA GLN A 59 -14.33 -27.82 -0.15
C GLN A 59 -15.59 -27.17 -0.76
N ILE A 60 -16.53 -26.74 0.08
CA ILE A 60 -17.74 -26.05 -0.40
C ILE A 60 -17.38 -24.69 -1.00
N ILE A 61 -16.44 -23.97 -0.38
CA ILE A 61 -15.91 -22.72 -0.92
C ILE A 61 -15.25 -22.96 -2.28
N GLU A 62 -14.46 -24.02 -2.42
CA GLU A 62 -13.84 -24.39 -3.70
C GLU A 62 -14.90 -24.62 -4.77
N ASP A 63 -15.85 -25.51 -4.51
CA ASP A 63 -16.83 -25.95 -5.52
C ASP A 63 -17.84 -24.86 -5.91
N GLN A 64 -18.24 -24.00 -4.96
CA GLN A 64 -19.34 -23.03 -5.15
C GLN A 64 -18.87 -21.58 -5.35
N VAL A 65 -17.64 -21.24 -4.97
CA VAL A 65 -17.12 -19.86 -5.03
C VAL A 65 -15.85 -19.79 -5.85
N THR A 66 -14.77 -20.42 -5.39
CA THR A 66 -13.44 -20.29 -5.99
C THR A 66 -13.41 -20.83 -7.41
N TYR A 67 -13.90 -22.05 -7.64
CA TYR A 67 -13.88 -22.68 -8.96
C TYR A 67 -14.73 -21.92 -10.00
N PRO A 68 -15.97 -21.50 -9.71
CA PRO A 68 -16.74 -20.62 -10.59
C PRO A 68 -16.04 -19.28 -10.89
N LEU A 69 -15.39 -18.66 -9.90
CA LEU A 69 -14.64 -17.42 -10.09
C LEU A 69 -13.42 -17.63 -10.99
N VAL A 70 -12.57 -18.60 -10.68
CA VAL A 70 -11.36 -18.90 -11.44
C VAL A 70 -11.70 -19.24 -12.89
N SER A 71 -12.65 -20.14 -13.12
CA SER A 71 -13.06 -20.54 -14.48
C SER A 71 -13.64 -19.38 -15.29
N ASN A 72 -14.36 -18.45 -14.66
CA ASN A 72 -14.88 -17.26 -15.34
C ASN A 72 -13.77 -16.24 -15.67
N LEU A 73 -12.81 -16.09 -14.77
CA LEU A 73 -11.71 -15.14 -14.89
C LEU A 73 -10.62 -15.62 -15.87
N GLN A 74 -10.53 -16.92 -16.17
CA GLN A 74 -9.62 -17.45 -17.20
C GLN A 74 -9.83 -16.82 -18.59
N GLY A 75 -11.04 -16.34 -18.89
CA GLY A 75 -11.35 -15.66 -20.15
C GLY A 75 -10.94 -14.18 -20.21
N VAL A 76 -10.26 -13.66 -19.19
CA VAL A 76 -9.74 -12.28 -19.18
C VAL A 76 -8.48 -12.22 -20.06
N PRO A 77 -8.38 -11.23 -20.98
CA PRO A 77 -7.20 -11.09 -21.83
C PRO A 77 -5.93 -10.74 -21.04
N LYS A 78 -4.76 -11.19 -21.53
CA LYS A 78 -3.42 -10.94 -20.97
C LYS A 78 -3.20 -11.50 -19.56
N VAL A 79 -3.94 -12.53 -19.20
CA VAL A 79 -3.73 -13.28 -17.97
C VAL A 79 -2.60 -14.29 -18.18
N LYS A 80 -1.59 -14.23 -17.33
CA LYS A 80 -0.47 -15.15 -17.29
C LYS A 80 -0.84 -16.43 -16.53
N ASN A 81 -1.43 -16.29 -15.35
CA ASN A 81 -2.00 -17.40 -14.58
C ASN A 81 -3.07 -16.90 -13.59
N ILE A 82 -3.87 -17.82 -13.06
CA ILE A 82 -4.84 -17.55 -11.99
C ILE A 82 -4.61 -18.56 -10.88
N ARG A 83 -4.49 -18.08 -9.65
CA ARG A 83 -4.31 -18.91 -8.47
C ARG A 83 -5.52 -18.73 -7.55
N GLY A 84 -6.16 -19.83 -7.18
CA GLY A 84 -7.26 -19.85 -6.21
C GLY A 84 -6.79 -20.44 -4.89
N THR A 85 -7.28 -19.91 -3.77
CA THR A 85 -7.08 -20.49 -2.44
C THR A 85 -8.41 -20.46 -1.69
N SER A 86 -8.88 -21.66 -1.34
CA SER A 86 -10.12 -21.86 -0.59
C SER A 86 -9.80 -22.19 0.85
N MET A 87 -10.26 -21.33 1.75
CA MET A 87 -10.11 -21.46 3.19
C MET A 87 -11.48 -21.63 3.85
N PHE A 88 -11.51 -21.88 5.16
CA PHE A 88 -12.76 -21.92 5.90
C PHE A 88 -13.43 -20.55 5.86
N GLY A 89 -14.59 -20.48 5.21
CA GLY A 89 -15.38 -19.25 5.07
C GLY A 89 -14.83 -18.18 4.11
N MET A 90 -13.71 -18.41 3.41
CA MET A 90 -13.07 -17.38 2.57
C MET A 90 -12.48 -17.96 1.29
N SER A 91 -12.57 -17.21 0.20
CA SER A 91 -11.93 -17.48 -1.09
C SER A 91 -11.04 -16.32 -1.48
N PHE A 92 -9.81 -16.63 -1.86
CA PHE A 92 -8.85 -15.68 -2.45
C PHE A 92 -8.52 -16.14 -3.86
N VAL A 93 -8.77 -15.27 -4.85
CA VAL A 93 -8.40 -15.51 -6.24
C VAL A 93 -7.41 -14.43 -6.68
N TYR A 94 -6.21 -14.85 -7.06
CA TYR A 94 -5.14 -14.00 -7.55
C TYR A 94 -5.09 -14.13 -9.08
N VAL A 95 -5.46 -13.06 -9.79
CA VAL A 95 -5.36 -12.98 -11.25
C VAL A 95 -4.06 -12.29 -11.61
N VAL A 96 -3.08 -13.04 -12.11
CA VAL A 96 -1.76 -12.52 -12.48
C VAL A 96 -1.74 -12.22 -13.97
N PHE A 97 -1.36 -11.00 -14.32
CA PHE A 97 -1.27 -10.50 -15.69
C PHE A 97 0.16 -10.57 -16.21
N ASP A 98 0.32 -10.39 -17.51
CA ASP A 98 1.62 -10.10 -18.11
C ASP A 98 2.20 -8.79 -17.56
N ASP A 99 3.54 -8.71 -17.49
CA ASP A 99 4.25 -7.63 -16.78
C ASP A 99 4.04 -6.24 -17.44
N ASP A 100 3.68 -6.18 -18.73
CA ASP A 100 3.45 -4.95 -19.50
C ASP A 100 2.03 -4.36 -19.35
N VAL A 101 1.16 -5.03 -18.60
CA VAL A 101 -0.25 -4.64 -18.47
C VAL A 101 -0.44 -3.52 -17.44
N ASP A 102 -1.19 -2.48 -17.80
CA ASP A 102 -1.58 -1.45 -16.85
C ASP A 102 -2.49 -2.03 -15.75
N ILE A 103 -2.15 -1.78 -14.47
CA ILE A 103 -2.83 -2.36 -13.32
C ILE A 103 -4.30 -1.92 -13.24
N TYR A 104 -4.60 -0.66 -13.57
CA TYR A 104 -5.97 -0.13 -13.53
C TYR A 104 -6.84 -0.68 -14.66
N TRP A 105 -6.25 -0.89 -15.83
CA TRP A 105 -6.88 -1.63 -16.92
C TRP A 105 -7.19 -3.06 -16.49
N ALA A 106 -6.23 -3.77 -15.90
CA ALA A 106 -6.41 -5.13 -15.40
C ALA A 106 -7.55 -5.19 -14.36
N ARG A 107 -7.54 -4.29 -13.37
CA ARG A 107 -8.62 -4.17 -12.36
C ARG A 107 -9.99 -3.93 -13.00
N THR A 108 -10.06 -3.09 -14.03
CA THR A 108 -11.32 -2.81 -14.75
C THR A 108 -11.81 -4.03 -15.53
N ARG A 109 -10.91 -4.78 -16.18
CA ARG A 109 -11.24 -6.03 -16.89
C ARG A 109 -11.75 -7.11 -15.94
N VAL A 110 -11.11 -7.24 -14.77
CA VAL A 110 -11.55 -8.17 -13.71
C VAL A 110 -12.93 -7.76 -13.20
N LEU A 111 -13.15 -6.47 -12.91
CA LEU A 111 -14.44 -5.97 -12.42
C LEU A 111 -15.59 -6.27 -13.40
N GLU A 112 -15.36 -6.10 -14.71
CA GLU A 112 -16.33 -6.44 -15.75
C GLU A 112 -16.72 -7.92 -15.71
N ARG A 113 -15.75 -8.82 -15.53
CA ARG A 113 -16.02 -10.27 -15.40
C ARG A 113 -16.65 -10.66 -14.08
N LEU A 114 -16.26 -10.02 -12.97
CA LEU A 114 -16.87 -10.25 -11.67
C LEU A 114 -18.36 -9.91 -11.66
N SER A 115 -18.78 -8.85 -12.37
CA SER A 115 -20.20 -8.51 -12.51
C SER A 115 -21.02 -9.63 -13.14
N TYR A 116 -20.43 -10.37 -14.11
CA TYR A 116 -21.07 -11.56 -14.68
C TYR A 116 -21.03 -12.74 -13.71
N ALA A 117 -19.86 -13.01 -13.11
CA ALA A 117 -19.62 -14.15 -12.23
C ALA A 117 -20.45 -14.11 -10.95
N GLN A 118 -20.81 -12.92 -10.47
CA GLN A 118 -21.71 -12.70 -9.32
C GLN A 118 -23.00 -13.51 -9.41
N ARG A 119 -23.54 -13.74 -10.61
CA ARG A 119 -24.79 -14.49 -10.83
C ARG A 119 -24.63 -16.01 -10.66
N LEU A 120 -23.39 -16.50 -10.69
CA LEU A 120 -23.04 -17.90 -10.51
C LEU A 120 -22.78 -18.24 -9.04
N LEU A 121 -22.66 -17.21 -8.18
CA LEU A 121 -22.35 -17.37 -6.77
C LEU A 121 -23.63 -17.61 -5.94
N PRO A 122 -23.50 -18.28 -4.77
CA PRO A 122 -24.60 -18.44 -3.83
C PRO A 122 -25.22 -17.12 -3.39
N GLN A 123 -26.50 -17.17 -2.98
CA GLN A 123 -27.22 -15.98 -2.54
C GLN A 123 -26.55 -15.32 -1.34
N GLY A 124 -26.29 -14.01 -1.43
CA GLY A 124 -25.66 -13.23 -0.36
C GLY A 124 -24.13 -13.23 -0.38
N VAL A 125 -23.49 -14.02 -1.25
CA VAL A 125 -22.04 -14.02 -1.43
C VAL A 125 -21.65 -12.99 -2.48
N THR A 126 -20.81 -12.02 -2.12
CA THR A 126 -20.38 -10.94 -3.02
C THR A 126 -18.86 -10.93 -3.12
N PRO A 127 -18.26 -11.16 -4.30
CA PRO A 127 -16.83 -11.04 -4.50
C PRO A 127 -16.47 -9.54 -4.56
N THR A 128 -15.38 -9.19 -3.90
CA THR A 128 -14.86 -7.82 -3.85
C THR A 128 -13.44 -7.79 -4.43
N LEU A 129 -13.05 -6.64 -4.97
CA LEU A 129 -11.67 -6.42 -5.37
C LEU A 129 -10.83 -6.12 -4.13
N GLY A 130 -9.65 -6.74 -4.05
CA GLY A 130 -8.64 -6.41 -3.07
C GLY A 130 -8.11 -4.98 -3.23
N PRO A 131 -7.30 -4.52 -2.26
CA PRO A 131 -6.71 -3.19 -2.28
C PRO A 131 -5.86 -2.97 -3.54
N ASP A 132 -5.54 -1.70 -3.79
CA ASP A 132 -4.67 -1.29 -4.89
C ASP A 132 -3.19 -1.26 -4.48
N GLY A 133 -2.81 -2.16 -3.58
CA GLY A 133 -1.45 -2.33 -3.05
C GLY A 133 -0.90 -3.70 -3.41
N THR A 134 0.43 -3.81 -3.49
CA THR A 134 1.12 -5.06 -3.80
C THR A 134 1.55 -5.78 -2.52
N GLY A 135 2.08 -7.01 -2.63
CA GLY A 135 2.64 -7.75 -1.49
C GLY A 135 3.85 -7.04 -0.86
N VAL A 136 4.57 -6.23 -1.64
CA VAL A 136 5.60 -5.31 -1.15
C VAL A 136 5.03 -3.94 -0.75
N GLY A 137 3.72 -3.73 -0.78
CA GLY A 137 3.08 -2.47 -0.37
C GLY A 137 3.04 -2.27 1.14
N HIS A 138 3.46 -3.25 1.95
CA HIS A 138 3.48 -3.17 3.41
C HIS A 138 4.61 -2.27 3.90
N ILE A 139 4.35 -0.97 4.06
CA ILE A 139 5.38 0.05 4.30
C ILE A 139 5.57 0.40 5.79
N PHE A 140 4.54 0.23 6.61
CA PHE A 140 4.56 0.69 8.00
C PHE A 140 3.62 -0.12 8.88
N TRP A 141 4.13 -0.75 9.94
CA TRP A 141 3.35 -1.53 10.91
C TRP A 141 3.47 -0.90 12.29
N TYR A 142 2.36 -0.89 13.01
CA TYR A 142 2.29 -0.36 14.37
C TYR A 142 1.29 -1.15 15.21
N HIS A 143 1.43 -1.04 16.53
CA HIS A 143 0.43 -1.44 17.50
C HIS A 143 0.05 -0.30 18.44
N LEU A 144 -1.13 -0.44 19.05
CA LEU A 144 -1.63 0.45 20.08
C LEU A 144 -0.97 0.09 21.42
N ASP A 145 -0.25 1.03 22.01
CA ASP A 145 0.26 0.91 23.37
C ASP A 145 -0.84 1.35 24.35
N ALA A 146 -1.64 0.40 24.80
CA ALA A 146 -2.85 0.66 25.59
C ALA A 146 -3.04 -0.36 26.73
N PRO A 147 -2.12 -0.46 27.70
CA PRO A 147 -2.13 -1.53 28.71
C PRO A 147 -3.35 -1.52 29.65
N LYS A 148 -4.09 -0.40 29.71
CA LYS A 148 -5.29 -0.24 30.56
C LYS A 148 -6.60 -0.56 29.83
N ILE A 149 -6.54 -0.81 28.52
CA ILE A 149 -7.70 -0.98 27.65
C ILE A 149 -7.76 -2.42 27.18
N ASP A 150 -8.94 -3.04 27.20
CA ASP A 150 -9.11 -4.41 26.73
C ASP A 150 -8.91 -4.52 25.20
N LEU A 151 -8.53 -5.71 24.73
CA LEU A 151 -8.23 -5.96 23.31
C LEU A 151 -9.42 -5.72 22.37
N GLY A 152 -10.66 -5.78 22.88
CA GLY A 152 -11.86 -5.44 22.11
C GLY A 152 -12.07 -3.94 21.95
N GLU A 153 -11.76 -3.16 22.98
CA GLU A 153 -11.74 -1.69 22.91
C GLU A 153 -10.61 -1.18 22.05
N GLN A 154 -9.42 -1.76 22.18
CA GLN A 154 -8.30 -1.45 21.30
C GLN A 154 -8.66 -1.75 19.83
N ARG A 155 -9.32 -2.89 19.57
CA ARG A 155 -9.79 -3.23 18.21
C ARG A 155 -10.85 -2.26 17.70
N ALA A 156 -11.80 -1.86 18.54
CA ALA A 156 -12.79 -0.86 18.17
C ALA A 156 -12.14 0.50 17.86
N LEU A 157 -11.16 0.92 18.66
CA LEU A 157 -10.42 2.15 18.45
C LEU A 157 -9.61 2.11 17.14
N GLN A 158 -8.96 0.97 16.86
CA GLN A 158 -8.24 0.76 15.60
C GLN A 158 -9.20 0.82 14.39
N ASP A 159 -10.30 0.06 14.42
CA ASP A 159 -11.21 -0.07 13.27
C ASP A 159 -12.04 1.19 12.99
N TRP A 160 -12.51 1.87 14.04
CA TRP A 160 -13.49 2.95 13.91
C TRP A 160 -12.90 4.36 14.05
N TYR A 161 -11.64 4.50 14.45
CA TYR A 161 -10.97 5.80 14.57
C TYR A 161 -9.66 5.85 13.80
N VAL A 162 -8.68 5.00 14.18
CA VAL A 162 -7.32 5.08 13.60
C VAL A 162 -7.31 4.71 12.13
N LYS A 163 -7.94 3.59 11.75
CA LYS A 163 -8.03 3.09 10.36
C LYS A 163 -8.57 4.17 9.42
N PHE A 164 -9.73 4.74 9.73
CA PHE A 164 -10.33 5.78 8.90
C PHE A 164 -9.46 7.04 8.81
N ALA A 165 -8.82 7.44 9.90
CA ALA A 165 -7.97 8.62 9.89
C ALA A 165 -6.70 8.40 9.04
N LEU A 166 -6.06 7.23 9.12
CA LEU A 166 -4.86 6.91 8.33
C LEU A 166 -5.18 6.64 6.85
N GLN A 167 -6.35 6.08 6.53
CA GLN A 167 -6.78 5.90 5.14
C GLN A 167 -6.96 7.23 4.38
N THR A 168 -7.07 8.37 5.06
CA THR A 168 -7.13 9.69 4.41
C THR A 168 -5.78 10.18 3.88
N VAL A 169 -4.68 9.52 4.25
CA VAL A 169 -3.33 9.94 3.83
C VAL A 169 -3.13 9.63 2.33
N PRO A 170 -2.72 10.62 1.51
CA PRO A 170 -2.42 10.39 0.10
C PRO A 170 -1.39 9.27 -0.10
N GLY A 171 -1.66 8.38 -1.04
CA GLY A 171 -0.79 7.23 -1.36
C GLY A 171 -1.01 5.99 -0.49
N VAL A 172 -1.84 6.06 0.56
CA VAL A 172 -2.32 4.86 1.26
C VAL A 172 -3.43 4.20 0.43
N ALA A 173 -3.30 2.89 0.21
CA ALA A 173 -4.35 2.07 -0.42
C ALA A 173 -5.27 1.46 0.64
N GLU A 174 -4.71 0.97 1.73
CA GLU A 174 -5.45 0.32 2.80
C GLU A 174 -4.72 0.48 4.14
N VAL A 175 -5.50 0.47 5.22
CA VAL A 175 -5.00 0.26 6.58
C VAL A 175 -5.70 -0.98 7.11
N ALA A 176 -4.97 -2.09 7.13
CA ALA A 176 -5.49 -3.38 7.54
C ALA A 176 -5.29 -3.54 9.06
N SER A 177 -6.38 -3.79 9.78
CA SER A 177 -6.33 -4.03 11.22
C SER A 177 -5.88 -5.46 11.51
N PHE A 178 -5.05 -5.63 12.53
CA PHE A 178 -4.50 -6.93 12.89
C PHE A 178 -4.53 -7.16 14.40
N GLY A 179 -4.83 -8.38 14.82
CA GLY A 179 -5.00 -8.75 16.24
C GLY A 179 -6.31 -8.24 16.86
N GLY A 180 -6.40 -8.38 18.18
CA GLY A 180 -7.56 -7.94 18.98
C GLY A 180 -8.83 -8.79 18.84
N PHE A 181 -9.90 -8.31 19.46
CA PHE A 181 -11.21 -8.97 19.45
C PHE A 181 -12.27 -8.09 18.81
N GLU A 182 -12.90 -8.55 17.73
CA GLU A 182 -14.10 -7.88 17.23
C GLU A 182 -15.26 -8.13 18.19
N ARG A 183 -15.88 -7.05 18.68
CA ARG A 183 -16.97 -7.12 19.65
C ARG A 183 -18.22 -7.69 18.98
N GLN A 184 -18.72 -8.79 19.51
CA GLN A 184 -19.93 -9.46 19.03
C GLN A 184 -20.94 -9.65 20.17
N TYR A 185 -22.21 -9.34 19.88
CA TYR A 185 -23.31 -9.72 20.76
C TYR A 185 -23.65 -11.19 20.54
N GLN A 186 -23.40 -12.02 21.54
CA GLN A 186 -23.60 -13.47 21.47
C GLN A 186 -24.85 -13.85 22.27
N LEU A 187 -25.81 -14.46 21.58
CA LEU A 187 -26.98 -15.06 22.18
C LEU A 187 -26.73 -16.56 22.39
N VAL A 188 -26.47 -16.95 23.64
CA VAL A 188 -26.25 -18.34 24.04
C VAL A 188 -27.57 -18.92 24.52
N ILE A 189 -28.12 -19.86 23.75
CA ILE A 189 -29.46 -20.40 23.96
C ILE A 189 -29.39 -21.74 24.66
N ASP A 190 -30.29 -21.97 25.63
CA ASP A 190 -30.44 -23.24 26.33
C ASP A 190 -31.46 -24.15 25.58
N PRO A 191 -31.01 -25.29 25.00
CA PRO A 191 -31.90 -26.19 24.25
C PRO A 191 -33.06 -26.75 25.09
N VAL A 192 -32.88 -26.91 26.40
CA VAL A 192 -33.93 -27.45 27.29
C VAL A 192 -35.05 -26.42 27.45
N LYS A 193 -34.69 -25.14 27.56
CA LYS A 193 -35.66 -24.04 27.64
C LYS A 193 -36.40 -23.85 26.32
N LEU A 194 -35.73 -24.01 25.19
CA LEU A 194 -36.39 -24.01 23.87
C LEU A 194 -37.49 -25.05 23.79
N GLN A 195 -37.21 -26.27 24.24
CA GLN A 195 -38.19 -27.36 24.25
C GLN A 195 -39.35 -27.04 25.21
N PHE A 196 -39.08 -26.50 26.39
CA PHE A 196 -40.12 -26.11 27.36
C PHE A 196 -41.08 -25.05 26.81
N TYR A 197 -40.56 -24.03 26.12
CA TYR A 197 -41.37 -22.97 25.52
C TYR A 197 -41.88 -23.31 24.11
N ASN A 198 -41.57 -24.52 23.60
CA ASN A 198 -41.91 -24.96 22.24
C ASN A 198 -41.51 -23.96 21.15
N LEU A 199 -40.29 -23.42 21.26
CA LEU A 199 -39.71 -22.45 20.31
C LEU A 199 -38.66 -23.13 19.44
N SER A 200 -38.72 -22.90 18.13
CA SER A 200 -37.69 -23.38 17.21
C SER A 200 -36.51 -22.40 17.14
N MET A 201 -35.31 -22.93 16.87
CA MET A 201 -34.12 -22.09 16.65
C MET A 201 -34.31 -21.14 15.47
N MET A 202 -34.97 -21.60 14.40
CA MET A 202 -35.23 -20.80 13.22
C MET A 202 -36.16 -19.61 13.51
N ASP A 203 -37.19 -19.82 14.34
CA ASP A 203 -38.09 -18.74 14.76
C ASP A 203 -37.35 -17.67 15.55
N ILE A 204 -36.43 -18.07 16.43
CA ILE A 204 -35.63 -17.15 17.22
C ILE A 204 -34.73 -16.32 16.31
N MET A 205 -34.02 -16.96 15.38
CA MET A 205 -33.17 -16.26 14.42
C MET A 205 -33.97 -15.24 13.61
N ASN A 206 -35.17 -15.61 13.14
CA ASN A 206 -36.02 -14.71 12.37
C ASN A 206 -36.54 -13.53 13.20
N LYS A 207 -36.94 -13.78 14.46
CA LYS A 207 -37.43 -12.74 15.37
C LYS A 207 -36.34 -11.78 15.79
N VAL A 208 -35.13 -12.26 16.09
CA VAL A 208 -33.99 -11.40 16.40
C VAL A 208 -33.62 -10.55 15.18
N LYS A 209 -33.56 -11.13 13.98
CA LYS A 209 -33.30 -10.38 12.73
C LYS A 209 -34.37 -9.31 12.47
N ALA A 210 -35.64 -9.58 12.76
CA ALA A 210 -36.73 -8.63 12.56
C ALA A 210 -36.74 -7.45 13.55
N ASN A 211 -36.08 -7.57 14.71
CA ASN A 211 -36.10 -6.58 15.80
C ASN A 211 -34.86 -5.67 15.84
N ASN A 212 -34.13 -5.56 14.72
CA ASN A 212 -32.97 -4.66 14.61
C ASN A 212 -33.09 -3.73 13.39
N ASN A 213 -34.18 -2.96 13.32
CA ASN A 213 -34.40 -2.04 12.22
C ASN A 213 -35.17 -0.79 12.66
N ASP A 214 -34.74 0.37 12.16
CA ASP A 214 -35.50 1.62 12.26
C ASP A 214 -36.51 1.71 11.12
N VAL A 215 -37.67 2.33 11.37
CA VAL A 215 -38.73 2.50 10.37
C VAL A 215 -39.08 3.98 10.17
N GLY A 216 -39.29 4.38 8.91
CA GLY A 216 -39.73 5.72 8.55
C GLY A 216 -41.25 5.80 8.40
N GLY A 217 -41.88 6.75 9.10
CA GLY A 217 -43.33 7.00 9.06
C GLY A 217 -43.75 8.13 8.13
N ARG A 218 -42.88 8.53 7.18
CA ARG A 218 -43.05 9.69 6.28
C ARG A 218 -43.12 11.02 7.05
N LYS A 219 -43.69 12.05 6.41
CA LYS A 219 -43.89 13.39 6.98
C LYS A 219 -45.35 13.59 7.37
N PHE A 220 -45.57 14.26 8.48
CA PHE A 220 -46.86 14.72 8.97
C PHE A 220 -46.82 16.25 9.05
N GLU A 221 -47.77 16.93 8.41
CA GLU A 221 -47.80 18.39 8.37
C GLU A 221 -48.79 18.94 9.40
N MET A 222 -48.34 19.84 10.26
CA MET A 222 -49.17 20.54 11.23
C MET A 222 -48.69 22.00 11.36
N SER A 223 -49.63 22.95 11.25
CA SER A 223 -49.35 24.39 11.38
C SER A 223 -48.23 24.90 10.46
N ASN A 224 -48.27 24.55 9.16
CA ASN A 224 -47.22 24.89 8.18
C ASN A 224 -45.81 24.36 8.52
N MET A 225 -45.68 23.38 9.42
CA MET A 225 -44.43 22.67 9.69
C MET A 225 -44.56 21.18 9.35
N ALA A 226 -43.52 20.62 8.74
CA ALA A 226 -43.44 19.18 8.44
C ALA A 226 -42.65 18.46 9.53
N TYR A 227 -43.31 17.56 10.24
CA TYR A 227 -42.72 16.66 11.22
C TYR A 227 -42.37 15.33 10.54
N ILE A 228 -41.13 14.87 10.71
CA ILE A 228 -40.70 13.57 10.19
C ILE A 228 -40.97 12.52 11.27
N ILE A 229 -41.77 11.51 10.94
CA ILE A 229 -42.07 10.40 11.85
C ILE A 229 -40.98 9.34 11.70
N ARG A 230 -40.34 8.96 12.82
CA ARG A 230 -39.33 7.91 12.89
C ARG A 230 -39.64 6.95 14.03
N GLY A 231 -39.64 5.66 13.73
CA GLY A 231 -39.63 4.58 14.72
C GLY A 231 -38.19 4.16 15.00
N LEU A 232 -37.82 4.13 16.28
CA LEU A 232 -36.49 3.71 16.75
C LEU A 232 -36.56 2.22 17.13
N GLY A 233 -35.82 1.38 16.42
CA GLY A 233 -35.79 -0.07 16.61
C GLY A 233 -34.38 -0.68 16.56
N TYR A 234 -33.33 0.14 16.46
CA TYR A 234 -31.95 -0.36 16.59
C TYR A 234 -31.61 -0.83 18.00
N ILE A 235 -30.94 -1.98 18.07
CA ILE A 235 -30.35 -2.55 19.27
C ILE A 235 -29.08 -1.76 19.61
N LYS A 236 -28.96 -1.26 20.85
CA LYS A 236 -27.82 -0.45 21.30
C LYS A 236 -27.01 -1.12 22.39
N ASN A 237 -27.64 -1.98 23.17
CA ASN A 237 -27.04 -2.62 24.32
C ASN A 237 -27.57 -4.05 24.50
N VAL A 238 -26.93 -4.81 25.40
CA VAL A 238 -27.30 -6.19 25.74
C VAL A 238 -28.76 -6.31 26.20
N GLY A 239 -29.23 -5.34 27.00
CA GLY A 239 -30.60 -5.33 27.52
C GLY A 239 -31.68 -5.19 26.45
N ASP A 240 -31.39 -4.51 25.34
CA ASP A 240 -32.32 -4.43 24.20
C ASP A 240 -32.54 -5.83 23.59
N ILE A 241 -31.48 -6.62 23.45
CA ILE A 241 -31.54 -8.00 22.93
C ILE A 241 -32.30 -8.90 23.89
N GLU A 242 -31.99 -8.83 25.18
CA GLU A 242 -32.63 -9.62 26.23
C GLU A 242 -34.15 -9.44 26.29
N ASN A 243 -34.63 -8.25 25.91
CA ASN A 243 -36.04 -7.90 25.94
C ASN A 243 -36.81 -8.22 24.65
N ILE A 244 -36.14 -8.73 23.60
CA ILE A 244 -36.81 -9.13 22.36
C ILE A 244 -37.84 -10.22 22.67
N ALA A 245 -39.09 -9.98 22.24
CA ALA A 245 -40.18 -10.94 22.41
C ALA A 245 -40.08 -12.06 21.36
N LEU A 246 -39.96 -13.29 21.84
CA LEU A 246 -39.81 -14.50 21.03
C LEU A 246 -41.10 -15.30 20.92
N GLY A 247 -42.05 -15.11 21.82
CA GLY A 247 -43.27 -15.90 21.84
C GLY A 247 -44.22 -15.45 22.93
N ASN A 248 -45.27 -16.22 23.12
CA ASN A 248 -46.25 -15.99 24.17
C ASN A 248 -46.61 -17.34 24.81
N ASN A 249 -46.59 -17.40 26.13
CA ASN A 249 -47.08 -18.53 26.90
C ASN A 249 -48.19 -18.04 27.83
N ASN A 250 -49.45 -18.40 27.54
CA ASN A 250 -50.63 -18.04 28.33
C ASN A 250 -50.79 -16.53 28.63
N GLY A 251 -50.48 -15.67 27.65
CA GLY A 251 -50.59 -14.20 27.78
C GLY A 251 -49.30 -13.51 28.29
N ILE A 252 -48.29 -14.28 28.71
CA ILE A 252 -47.00 -13.75 29.15
C ILE A 252 -46.00 -13.84 27.99
N PRO A 253 -45.41 -12.71 27.54
CA PRO A 253 -44.43 -12.73 26.47
C PRO A 253 -43.15 -13.43 26.92
N VAL A 254 -42.74 -14.44 26.16
CA VAL A 254 -41.44 -15.11 26.35
C VAL A 254 -40.38 -14.27 25.64
N ARG A 255 -39.35 -13.86 26.38
CA ARG A 255 -38.25 -13.01 25.90
C ARG A 255 -36.97 -13.80 25.72
N VAL A 256 -35.99 -13.20 25.06
CA VAL A 256 -34.65 -13.79 24.88
C VAL A 256 -34.01 -14.19 26.21
N LYS A 257 -34.09 -13.34 27.24
CA LYS A 257 -33.58 -13.65 28.58
C LYS A 257 -34.21 -14.88 29.24
N ASP A 258 -35.40 -15.29 28.81
CA ASP A 258 -36.11 -16.43 29.39
C ASP A 258 -35.59 -17.76 28.81
N ILE A 259 -34.96 -17.72 27.64
CA ILE A 259 -34.48 -18.92 26.91
C ILE A 259 -32.95 -19.05 26.86
N GLY A 260 -32.21 -18.01 27.25
CA GLY A 260 -30.76 -17.98 27.10
C GLY A 260 -30.14 -16.77 27.76
N THR A 261 -28.82 -16.64 27.60
CA THR A 261 -28.03 -15.51 28.07
C THR A 261 -27.51 -14.71 26.89
N VAL A 262 -27.56 -13.39 27.00
CA VAL A 262 -26.92 -12.48 26.05
C VAL A 262 -25.63 -12.00 26.68
N GLN A 263 -24.51 -12.20 26.00
CA GLN A 263 -23.20 -11.76 26.46
C GLN A 263 -22.47 -11.03 25.35
N MET A 264 -21.53 -10.15 25.74
CA MET A 264 -20.59 -9.57 24.79
C MET A 264 -19.35 -10.45 24.77
N GLY A 265 -19.01 -10.96 23.59
CA GLY A 265 -17.86 -11.84 23.38
C GLY A 265 -17.07 -11.45 22.14
N PRO A 266 -15.92 -12.10 21.91
CA PRO A 266 -15.16 -11.94 20.68
C PRO A 266 -15.81 -12.72 19.53
N ASP A 267 -15.75 -12.19 18.31
CA ASP A 267 -16.01 -12.98 17.10
C ASP A 267 -14.88 -13.98 16.83
N LEU A 268 -15.07 -14.86 15.85
CA LEU A 268 -14.08 -15.83 15.41
C LEU A 268 -12.77 -15.12 15.03
N ARG A 269 -11.67 -15.51 15.69
CA ARG A 269 -10.36 -14.95 15.43
C ARG A 269 -9.76 -15.58 14.18
N LEU A 270 -9.50 -14.75 13.18
CA LEU A 270 -8.77 -15.14 11.97
C LEU A 270 -7.26 -14.88 12.07
N GLY A 271 -6.81 -14.15 13.10
CA GLY A 271 -5.41 -13.82 13.32
C GLY A 271 -5.12 -13.42 14.76
N ILE A 272 -3.86 -13.61 15.16
CA ILE A 272 -3.33 -13.25 16.49
C ILE A 272 -2.11 -12.37 16.25
N PHE A 273 -1.97 -11.32 17.05
CA PHE A 273 -0.81 -10.44 17.01
C PHE A 273 -0.24 -10.31 18.41
N ASP A 274 1.04 -10.62 18.56
CA ASP A 274 1.74 -10.62 19.83
C ASP A 274 2.97 -9.72 19.73
N ALA A 275 3.18 -8.89 20.75
CA ALA A 275 4.33 -8.00 20.83
C ALA A 275 5.39 -8.62 21.73
N ASN A 276 6.52 -9.03 21.14
CA ASN A 276 7.74 -9.46 21.82
C ASN A 276 7.57 -10.64 22.83
N GLY A 277 6.49 -11.41 22.76
CA GLY A 277 6.18 -12.47 23.72
C GLY A 277 5.64 -11.95 25.06
N GLU A 278 5.36 -10.65 25.18
CA GLU A 278 4.84 -10.02 26.40
C GLU A 278 3.30 -10.03 26.44
N GLY A 279 2.66 -10.32 25.29
CA GLY A 279 1.23 -10.50 25.19
C GLY A 279 0.64 -10.06 23.86
N GLU A 280 -0.65 -10.37 23.71
CA GLU A 280 -1.41 -10.00 22.52
C GLU A 280 -1.66 -8.49 22.48
N VAL A 281 -1.55 -7.90 21.29
CA VAL A 281 -1.78 -6.48 21.03
C VAL A 281 -2.67 -6.29 19.80
N VAL A 282 -3.15 -5.06 19.61
CA VAL A 282 -3.91 -4.66 18.42
C VAL A 282 -3.13 -3.64 17.63
N GLY A 283 -3.05 -3.83 16.32
CA GLY A 283 -2.31 -2.95 15.44
C GLY A 283 -2.91 -2.75 14.07
N GLY A 284 -2.15 -2.04 13.26
CA GLY A 284 -2.50 -1.76 11.87
C GLY A 284 -1.30 -1.89 10.96
N ILE A 285 -1.56 -2.39 9.76
CA ILE A 285 -0.61 -2.45 8.65
C ILE A 285 -1.03 -1.41 7.64
N VAL A 286 -0.16 -0.44 7.36
CA VAL A 286 -0.37 0.55 6.31
C VAL A 286 0.16 -0.02 5.00
N VAL A 287 -0.75 -0.17 4.04
CA VAL A 287 -0.46 -0.66 2.70
C VAL A 287 -0.45 0.53 1.75
N MET A 288 0.70 0.75 1.11
CA MET A 288 0.90 1.76 0.08
C MET A 288 0.21 1.34 -1.23
N ARG A 289 -0.30 2.33 -1.96
CA ARG A 289 -0.79 2.14 -3.33
C ARG A 289 0.36 1.86 -4.29
N TYR A 290 0.08 1.06 -5.31
CA TYR A 290 1.01 0.77 -6.39
C TYR A 290 1.56 2.06 -7.03
N GLY A 291 2.89 2.10 -7.24
CA GLY A 291 3.57 3.20 -7.91
C GLY A 291 3.76 4.49 -7.09
N GLU A 292 3.32 4.52 -5.82
CA GLU A 292 3.56 5.65 -4.92
C GLU A 292 4.98 5.60 -4.31
N ASN A 293 5.42 6.72 -3.73
CA ASN A 293 6.71 6.83 -3.05
C ASN A 293 6.57 6.41 -1.57
N ALA A 294 7.23 5.31 -1.19
CA ALA A 294 7.16 4.75 0.15
C ALA A 294 7.63 5.74 1.23
N ASP A 295 8.80 6.36 1.06
CA ASP A 295 9.36 7.30 2.02
C ASP A 295 8.40 8.48 2.30
N LYS A 296 7.85 9.05 1.23
CA LYS A 296 6.89 10.16 1.33
C LYS A 296 5.61 9.73 2.07
N VAL A 297 5.03 8.58 1.69
CA VAL A 297 3.79 8.10 2.31
C VAL A 297 4.02 7.80 3.79
N ILE A 298 5.15 7.20 4.17
CA ILE A 298 5.50 6.94 5.57
C ILE A 298 5.62 8.26 6.36
N SER A 299 6.29 9.26 5.79
CA SER A 299 6.42 10.58 6.42
C SER A 299 5.05 11.24 6.69
N ASP A 300 4.16 11.19 5.70
CA ASP A 300 2.80 11.72 5.81
C ASP A 300 1.96 10.92 6.82
N VAL A 301 2.13 9.59 6.89
CA VAL A 301 1.52 8.70 7.89
C VAL A 301 1.99 9.06 9.30
N LYS A 302 3.29 9.17 9.54
CA LYS A 302 3.86 9.56 10.84
C LYS A 302 3.32 10.91 11.31
N LYS A 303 3.24 11.89 10.40
CA LYS A 303 2.65 13.20 10.69
C LYS A 303 1.17 13.07 11.07
N LYS A 304 0.40 12.29 10.31
CA LYS A 304 -1.02 12.06 10.58
C LYS A 304 -1.23 11.33 11.91
N MET A 305 -0.38 10.36 12.26
CA MET A 305 -0.41 9.68 13.56
C MET A 305 -0.22 10.64 14.72
N GLY A 306 0.69 11.62 14.60
CA GLY A 306 0.87 12.67 15.61
C GLY A 306 -0.37 13.55 15.79
N ASP A 307 -1.18 13.75 14.75
CA ASP A 307 -2.47 14.44 14.86
C ASP A 307 -3.56 13.55 15.47
N ILE A 308 -3.62 12.27 15.09
CA ILE A 308 -4.58 11.28 15.62
C ILE A 308 -4.36 11.08 17.11
N GLN A 309 -3.10 11.05 17.55
CA GLN A 309 -2.71 10.82 18.94
C GLN A 309 -3.33 11.84 19.91
N LYS A 310 -3.64 13.06 19.46
CA LYS A 310 -4.30 14.10 20.28
C LYS A 310 -5.75 13.76 20.64
N GLY A 311 -6.41 12.92 19.84
CA GLY A 311 -7.78 12.46 20.08
C GLY A 311 -7.87 11.06 20.66
N LEU A 312 -6.73 10.43 20.97
CA LEU A 312 -6.72 9.13 21.63
C LEU A 312 -7.05 9.27 23.13
N PRO A 313 -7.65 8.24 23.76
CA PRO A 313 -7.86 8.22 25.21
C PRO A 313 -6.54 8.37 25.99
N GLU A 314 -6.62 8.88 27.22
CA GLU A 314 -5.45 9.03 28.07
C GLU A 314 -4.73 7.70 28.30
N GLY A 315 -3.40 7.69 28.07
CA GLY A 315 -2.57 6.50 28.22
C GLY A 315 -2.58 5.54 27.03
N VAL A 316 -3.17 5.94 25.89
CA VAL A 316 -3.06 5.22 24.62
C VAL A 316 -2.06 5.91 23.70
N GLY A 317 -1.10 5.14 23.19
CA GLY A 317 -0.11 5.62 22.22
C GLY A 317 0.05 4.68 21.04
N PHE A 318 0.97 5.03 20.16
CA PHE A 318 1.42 4.17 19.06
C PHE A 318 2.84 3.68 19.35
N LYS A 319 3.07 2.39 19.12
CA LYS A 319 4.40 1.79 19.03
C LYS A 319 4.61 1.28 17.60
N ILE A 320 5.77 1.58 17.05
CA ILE A 320 6.12 1.24 15.67
C ILE A 320 6.83 -0.11 15.70
N ASP A 321 6.32 -1.06 14.93
CA ASP A 321 6.87 -2.42 14.85
C ASP A 321 7.73 -2.62 13.60
N TYR A 322 7.35 -1.96 12.50
CA TYR A 322 8.09 -2.00 11.25
C TYR A 322 7.99 -0.65 10.54
N ASP A 323 9.15 -0.13 10.15
CA ASP A 323 9.27 1.12 9.41
C ASP A 323 10.23 0.94 8.24
N ARG A 324 9.69 0.98 7.02
CA ARG A 324 10.53 0.85 5.83
C ARG A 324 11.42 2.08 5.59
N SER A 325 11.06 3.27 6.11
CA SER A 325 11.84 4.48 5.84
C SER A 325 13.26 4.37 6.40
N GLU A 326 13.46 3.67 7.52
CA GLU A 326 14.80 3.46 8.09
C GLU A 326 15.74 2.74 7.11
N LEU A 327 15.24 1.68 6.44
CA LEU A 327 16.02 0.96 5.44
C LEU A 327 16.28 1.82 4.19
N ILE A 328 15.27 2.58 3.75
CA ILE A 328 15.38 3.49 2.59
C ILE A 328 16.45 4.56 2.87
N GLU A 329 16.35 5.25 4.01
CA GLU A 329 17.30 6.28 4.44
C GLU A 329 18.72 5.73 4.58
N ALA A 330 18.89 4.56 5.22
CA ALA A 330 20.19 3.91 5.36
C ALA A 330 20.79 3.51 4.01
N ALA A 331 19.98 2.98 3.09
CA ALA A 331 20.40 2.61 1.75
C ALA A 331 20.85 3.82 0.92
N ILE A 332 20.06 4.89 0.92
CA ILE A 332 20.39 6.14 0.22
C ILE A 332 21.64 6.78 0.82
N ALA A 333 21.75 6.83 2.15
CA ALA A 333 22.90 7.41 2.84
C ALA A 333 24.18 6.67 2.44
N ASN A 334 24.16 5.33 2.49
CA ASN A 334 25.30 4.51 2.08
C ASN A 334 25.69 4.79 0.62
N ILE A 335 24.72 4.83 -0.30
CA ILE A 335 25.02 5.10 -1.72
C ILE A 335 25.54 6.50 -1.95
N LYS A 336 24.96 7.49 -1.28
CA LYS A 336 25.40 8.88 -1.36
C LYS A 336 26.85 8.99 -0.90
N ASP A 337 27.19 8.34 0.22
CA ASP A 337 28.56 8.33 0.75
C ASP A 337 29.51 7.64 -0.22
N LYS A 338 29.13 6.49 -0.78
CA LYS A 338 29.94 5.77 -1.79
C LYS A 338 30.11 6.56 -3.08
N LEU A 339 29.07 7.21 -3.58
CA LEU A 339 29.15 8.09 -4.76
C LEU A 339 30.09 9.27 -4.50
N ILE A 340 30.04 9.87 -3.30
CA ILE A 340 30.95 10.98 -2.94
C ILE A 340 32.40 10.47 -2.84
N GLU A 341 32.64 9.32 -2.22
CA GLU A 341 33.96 8.69 -2.16
C GLU A 341 34.50 8.40 -3.56
N GLU A 342 33.71 7.77 -4.44
CA GLU A 342 34.08 7.45 -5.82
C GLU A 342 34.38 8.71 -6.63
N ILE A 343 33.48 9.69 -6.62
CA ILE A 343 33.68 10.97 -7.33
C ILE A 343 34.94 11.66 -6.81
N SER A 344 35.19 11.65 -5.50
CA SER A 344 36.39 12.27 -4.91
C SER A 344 37.68 11.58 -5.35
N ILE A 345 37.73 10.24 -5.29
CA ILE A 345 38.89 9.45 -5.74
C ILE A 345 39.14 9.69 -7.23
N VAL A 346 38.09 9.68 -8.04
CA VAL A 346 38.18 9.94 -9.48
C VAL A 346 38.71 11.36 -9.74
N CYS A 347 38.18 12.38 -9.06
CA CYS A 347 38.68 13.76 -9.19
C CYS A 347 40.17 13.85 -8.85
N ILE A 348 40.61 13.19 -7.76
CA ILE A 348 42.01 13.17 -7.33
C ILE A 348 42.90 12.51 -8.41
N ILE A 349 42.52 11.33 -8.89
CA ILE A 349 43.27 10.62 -9.93
C ILE A 349 43.38 11.47 -11.20
N VAL A 350 42.28 12.05 -11.67
CA VAL A 350 42.26 12.91 -12.87
C VAL A 350 43.19 14.13 -12.71
N ILE A 351 43.18 14.79 -11.55
CA ILE A 351 44.06 15.94 -11.27
C ILE A 351 45.53 15.51 -11.25
N VAL A 352 45.84 14.39 -10.59
CA VAL A 352 47.22 13.88 -10.45
C VAL A 352 47.78 13.42 -11.79
N PHE A 353 47.01 12.72 -12.63
CA PHE A 353 47.49 12.21 -13.91
C PHE A 353 47.63 13.30 -14.97
N LEU A 354 46.71 14.28 -15.02
CA LEU A 354 46.77 15.33 -16.04
C LEU A 354 47.71 16.50 -15.68
N LEU A 355 48.02 16.71 -14.39
CA LEU A 355 48.88 17.80 -13.88
C LEU A 355 48.49 19.22 -14.38
N HIS A 356 47.30 19.37 -14.96
CA HIS A 356 46.79 20.61 -15.54
C HIS A 356 45.33 20.82 -15.14
N TRP A 357 45.10 21.81 -14.27
CA TRP A 357 43.82 22.01 -13.59
C TRP A 357 42.65 22.28 -14.53
N ARG A 358 42.87 22.97 -15.67
CA ARG A 358 41.79 23.26 -16.64
C ARG A 358 41.28 22.00 -17.33
N SER A 359 42.21 21.09 -17.62
CA SER A 359 41.91 19.84 -18.33
C SER A 359 41.21 18.87 -17.38
N ALA A 360 41.70 18.79 -16.13
CA ALA A 360 41.01 18.06 -15.07
C ALA A 360 39.59 18.60 -14.82
N LEU A 361 39.41 19.92 -14.73
CA LEU A 361 38.09 20.53 -14.53
C LEU A 361 37.12 20.21 -15.67
N SER A 362 37.61 20.15 -16.92
CA SER A 362 36.78 19.81 -18.07
C SER A 362 36.19 18.39 -18.00
N ILE A 363 36.89 17.46 -17.36
CA ILE A 363 36.45 16.07 -17.13
C ILE A 363 35.54 16.01 -15.90
N ILE A 364 35.92 16.68 -14.81
CA ILE A 364 35.15 16.70 -13.55
C ILE A 364 33.73 17.25 -13.78
N ILE A 365 33.57 18.29 -14.61
CA ILE A 365 32.25 18.87 -14.94
C ILE A 365 31.33 17.87 -15.68
N GLN A 366 31.88 16.87 -16.36
CA GLN A 366 31.07 15.87 -17.07
C GLN A 366 30.32 14.94 -16.10
N ILE A 367 30.85 14.70 -14.91
CA ILE A 367 30.24 13.84 -13.88
C ILE A 367 28.85 14.37 -13.47
N PRO A 368 28.70 15.61 -12.93
CA PRO A 368 27.39 16.10 -12.51
C PRO A 368 26.42 16.28 -13.68
N ILE A 369 26.91 16.62 -14.88
CA ILE A 369 26.05 16.70 -16.08
C ILE A 369 25.49 15.32 -16.43
N THR A 370 26.31 14.27 -16.37
CA THR A 370 25.85 12.93 -16.72
C THR A 370 24.88 12.38 -15.69
N ILE A 371 25.16 12.59 -14.39
CA ILE A 371 24.22 12.23 -13.32
C ILE A 371 22.89 12.96 -13.53
N ALA A 372 22.91 14.28 -13.79
CA ALA A 372 21.72 15.07 -14.07
C ALA A 372 20.90 14.50 -15.25
N ILE A 373 21.56 14.14 -16.35
CA ILE A 373 20.91 13.52 -17.51
C ILE A 373 20.33 12.13 -17.16
N SER A 374 21.04 11.31 -16.38
CA SER A 374 20.53 10.01 -15.93
C SER A 374 19.21 10.15 -15.16
N PHE A 375 19.08 11.13 -14.28
CA PHE A 375 17.84 11.38 -13.54
C PHE A 375 16.70 11.92 -14.41
N ILE A 376 16.99 12.68 -15.47
CA ILE A 376 15.99 13.06 -16.48
C ILE A 376 15.42 11.79 -17.13
N LEU A 377 16.29 10.84 -17.51
CA LEU A 377 15.88 9.59 -18.13
C LEU A 377 15.13 8.67 -17.14
N LEU A 378 15.60 8.55 -15.89
CA LEU A 378 14.90 7.77 -14.87
C LEU A 378 13.46 8.24 -14.68
N ASN A 379 13.24 9.55 -14.55
CA ASN A 379 11.88 10.11 -14.47
C ASN A 379 11.09 9.93 -15.77
N ALA A 380 11.71 10.07 -16.94
CA ALA A 380 11.04 9.87 -18.22
C ALA A 380 10.56 8.42 -18.41
N PHE A 381 11.28 7.44 -17.86
CA PHE A 381 10.91 6.03 -17.85
C PHE A 381 10.08 5.60 -16.64
N GLY A 382 9.79 6.52 -15.70
CA GLY A 382 9.04 6.21 -14.48
C GLY A 382 9.77 5.29 -13.49
N LEU A 383 11.10 5.25 -13.55
CA LEU A 383 11.94 4.41 -12.68
C LEU A 383 12.26 5.14 -11.38
N SER A 384 12.10 4.47 -10.24
CA SER A 384 12.48 4.97 -8.92
C SER A 384 14.00 4.97 -8.71
N SER A 385 14.47 5.88 -7.87
CA SER A 385 15.81 5.87 -7.30
C SER A 385 15.88 4.83 -6.20
N ASN A 386 16.52 3.73 -6.51
CA ASN A 386 16.82 2.64 -5.59
C ASN A 386 18.28 2.21 -5.70
N ILE A 387 18.68 1.28 -4.82
CA ILE A 387 20.07 0.80 -4.77
C ILE A 387 20.57 0.37 -6.14
N MET A 388 19.79 -0.41 -6.90
CA MET A 388 20.22 -0.91 -8.20
C MET A 388 20.38 0.20 -9.25
N SER A 389 19.43 1.13 -9.31
CA SER A 389 19.51 2.26 -10.24
C SER A 389 20.70 3.18 -9.96
N LEU A 390 20.95 3.49 -8.69
CA LEU A 390 22.04 4.40 -8.28
C LEU A 390 23.41 3.72 -8.39
N THR A 391 23.51 2.42 -8.09
CA THR A 391 24.74 1.63 -8.35
C THR A 391 25.04 1.58 -9.86
N GLY A 392 24.02 1.49 -10.71
CA GLY A 392 24.21 1.62 -12.17
C GLY A 392 24.82 2.96 -12.57
N ILE A 393 24.36 4.06 -11.96
CA ILE A 393 24.95 5.40 -12.15
C ILE A 393 26.40 5.42 -11.64
N ALA A 394 26.67 4.86 -10.45
CA ALA A 394 27.99 4.79 -9.85
C ALA A 394 29.01 4.09 -10.78
N LEU A 395 28.67 2.88 -11.25
CA LEU A 395 29.49 2.12 -12.19
C LEU A 395 29.75 2.86 -13.51
N ALA A 396 28.77 3.64 -13.98
CA ALA A 396 28.91 4.40 -15.22
C ALA A 396 29.91 5.56 -15.11
N ILE A 397 30.11 6.15 -13.92
CA ILE A 397 31.01 7.30 -13.72
C ILE A 397 32.43 6.97 -14.17
N GLY A 398 32.94 5.78 -13.83
CA GLY A 398 34.28 5.34 -14.23
C GLY A 398 34.46 5.30 -15.75
N VAL A 399 33.48 4.77 -16.47
CA VAL A 399 33.50 4.65 -17.95
C VAL A 399 33.41 6.02 -18.62
N ILE A 400 32.61 6.94 -18.08
CA ILE A 400 32.45 8.28 -18.63
C ILE A 400 33.75 9.08 -18.49
N VAL A 401 34.37 8.99 -17.32
CA VAL A 401 35.61 9.72 -17.02
C VAL A 401 36.76 9.22 -17.88
N ASP A 402 36.87 7.92 -18.10
CA ASP A 402 37.89 7.30 -18.97
C ASP A 402 37.88 7.90 -20.39
N ASN A 403 36.69 8.04 -21.00
CA ASN A 403 36.55 8.70 -22.30
C ASN A 403 37.05 10.16 -22.28
N GLY A 404 36.75 10.90 -21.21
CA GLY A 404 37.25 12.25 -20.99
C GLY A 404 38.77 12.32 -20.89
N ILE A 405 39.39 11.35 -20.19
CA ILE A 405 40.84 11.22 -20.05
C ILE A 405 41.47 10.94 -21.41
N ILE A 406 40.99 9.92 -22.15
CA ILE A 406 41.52 9.52 -23.46
C ILE A 406 41.44 10.69 -24.45
N MET A 407 40.33 11.43 -24.49
CA MET A 407 40.20 12.61 -25.36
C MET A 407 41.17 13.73 -24.97
N SER A 408 41.30 14.01 -23.68
CA SER A 408 42.23 15.04 -23.18
C SER A 408 43.68 14.66 -23.48
N GLU A 409 44.10 13.43 -23.19
CA GLU A 409 45.45 12.93 -23.44
C GLU A 409 45.79 12.94 -24.93
N ASN A 410 44.88 12.45 -25.79
CA ASN A 410 45.09 12.47 -27.23
C ASN A 410 45.21 13.92 -27.76
N ALA A 411 44.44 14.87 -27.23
CA ALA A 411 44.56 16.28 -27.58
C ALA A 411 45.92 16.85 -27.14
N TYR A 412 46.40 16.52 -25.94
CA TYR A 412 47.72 16.92 -25.47
C TYR A 412 48.85 16.34 -26.30
N ARG A 413 48.78 15.04 -26.63
CA ARG A 413 49.79 14.38 -27.46
C ARG A 413 49.90 15.04 -28.83
N ASN A 414 48.77 15.26 -29.52
CA ASN A 414 48.76 15.93 -30.82
C ASN A 414 49.26 17.38 -30.75
N LEU A 415 48.96 18.11 -29.66
CA LEU A 415 49.46 19.47 -29.46
C LEU A 415 50.99 19.48 -29.25
N SER A 416 51.51 18.52 -28.48
CA SER A 416 52.95 18.35 -28.24
C SER A 416 53.70 17.97 -29.53
N GLU A 417 53.18 17.02 -30.30
CA GLU A 417 53.74 16.64 -31.61
C GLU A 417 53.74 17.82 -32.60
N TRP A 418 52.66 18.62 -32.63
CA TRP A 418 52.59 19.83 -33.44
C TRP A 418 53.61 20.88 -33.00
N GLN A 419 53.76 21.11 -31.69
CA GLN A 419 54.78 22.02 -31.16
C GLN A 419 56.19 21.55 -31.53
N ASN A 420 56.52 20.28 -31.31
CA ASN A 420 57.85 19.73 -31.62
C ASN A 420 58.17 19.68 -33.12
N SER A 421 57.16 19.63 -34.00
CA SER A 421 57.36 19.66 -35.45
C SER A 421 57.40 21.07 -36.05
N ASN A 422 56.88 22.07 -35.34
CA ASN A 422 56.86 23.48 -35.76
C ASN A 422 57.77 24.39 -34.92
N ASP A 423 58.65 23.85 -34.09
CA ASP A 423 59.70 24.59 -33.39
C ASP A 423 61.01 24.55 -34.22
N PRO A 424 61.36 25.59 -34.99
CA PRO A 424 62.73 25.77 -35.43
C PRO A 424 63.50 26.26 -34.20
N GLY A 425 64.42 25.44 -33.68
CA GLY A 425 65.22 25.78 -32.50
C GLY A 425 65.87 27.16 -32.53
#